data_AF-A0A3N7G3U3-F1
#
_entry.id   AF-A0A3N7G3U3-F1
#
_cell.length_a   1.000
_cell.length_b   1.000
_cell.length_c   1.000
_cell.angle_alpha   90.00
_cell.angle_beta   90.00
_cell.angle_gamma   90.00
#
_symmetry.space_group_name_H-M   'P 1'
#
loop_
_entity.id
_entity.type
_entity.pdbx_description
1 polymer ?
#
loop_
_entity_poly.entity_id
_entity_poly.type
_entity_poly.pdbx_seq_one_letter_code
_entity_poly.pdbx_strand_id
1 'polypeptide(L)'
;MSYLTYGKVVQVDKVALDALNDGTEVHLQSLEPWFQLLLDLMAFREQALRLILDLSSTVITLLPHQNSLILHAFMDLFCSFIRVNLFSEKIPRKMMLQMYNLLHAMSRKDSDCDFYHRLVQFIDSYDPPLKGLQEDLKFVSPRIGEVLEAVGPVIFLSTDTRKLRNEGFLSPYHPRYPDILTNSAHPVRAQDLANVTSYREWVLLGYLVCPDELLRVTSIDIALVVLKENLILTVFRDEYALLHEDYQLYVLPRILESKKMAKSGRTKQKEADLEYSVAKHVEKMISEVHEQSLLSCDAIHHERRVLLKQEIGRMVLFFTDQPSLLAPNIQMVFSALALAQSEVIWYFQHVGIASSKSKAARAIPVDIDPNDPTIGFLLDGMDHLCCLVRKYIAAIRGYALSYLSSCAGRIRFLLGTPGMVALDLDASLKGLFQQIVQHLESIPKLQGENISAIMCDLSEFRKDWLSILMIVTSARSSINIRHLEKATVSTGKEGLLSEGNAAYNWSRCVDDLESQLSKHGTLKKLYFYHQHLTE
;
A
#
# COMPACT_ATOMS: atom_id res chain seq x y z
N MET A 1 -32.59 -7.10 -6.27
CA MET A 1 -33.42 -6.12 -6.99
C MET A 1 -32.84 -5.94 -8.37
N SER A 2 -33.36 -6.69 -9.32
CA SER A 2 -32.99 -6.71 -10.73
C SER A 2 -33.70 -5.56 -11.46
N TYR A 3 -32.99 -4.45 -11.66
CA TYR A 3 -33.50 -3.25 -12.36
C TYR A 3 -33.14 -3.21 -13.85
N LEU A 4 -32.58 -4.29 -14.40
CA LEU A 4 -32.14 -4.38 -15.80
C LEU A 4 -32.81 -5.53 -16.54
N THR A 5 -34.12 -5.69 -16.36
CA THR A 5 -34.95 -6.43 -17.30
C THR A 5 -35.50 -5.49 -18.36
N TYR A 6 -35.28 -5.89 -19.62
CA TYR A 6 -35.85 -5.30 -20.84
C TYR A 6 -37.23 -4.67 -20.61
N GLY A 7 -37.36 -3.40 -20.95
CA GLY A 7 -38.66 -2.75 -21.13
C GLY A 7 -39.27 -2.02 -19.93
N LYS A 8 -38.61 -1.92 -18.78
CA LYS A 8 -39.04 -0.98 -17.71
C LYS A 8 -38.18 0.27 -17.69
N VAL A 9 -38.41 1.12 -18.70
CA VAL A 9 -38.32 2.56 -18.49
C VAL A 9 -39.21 2.85 -17.28
N VAL A 10 -38.64 3.38 -16.19
CA VAL A 10 -39.41 4.00 -15.09
C VAL A 10 -40.47 4.86 -15.78
N GLN A 11 -41.76 4.70 -15.48
CA GLN A 11 -42.81 5.53 -16.11
C GLN A 11 -42.38 7.00 -16.08
N VAL A 12 -41.89 7.51 -17.21
CA VAL A 12 -41.41 8.88 -17.33
C VAL A 12 -42.65 9.72 -17.58
N ASP A 13 -42.89 10.70 -16.72
CA ASP A 13 -43.94 11.69 -16.94
C ASP A 13 -43.72 12.35 -18.31
N LYS A 14 -44.79 12.48 -19.09
CA LYS A 14 -44.75 13.06 -20.44
C LYS A 14 -44.15 14.46 -20.42
N VAL A 15 -44.42 15.24 -19.38
CA VAL A 15 -43.86 16.59 -19.20
C VAL A 15 -42.33 16.54 -19.07
N ALA A 16 -41.79 15.56 -18.36
CA ALA A 16 -40.34 15.38 -18.19
C ALA A 16 -39.68 14.89 -19.49
N LEU A 17 -40.36 14.05 -20.26
CA LEU A 17 -39.87 13.57 -21.55
C LEU A 17 -39.82 14.70 -22.60
N ASP A 18 -40.86 15.55 -22.64
CA ASP A 18 -40.91 16.72 -23.52
C ASP A 18 -39.80 17.73 -23.18
N ALA A 19 -39.56 17.98 -21.89
CA ALA A 19 -38.46 18.84 -21.43
C ALA A 19 -37.06 18.29 -21.79
N LEU A 20 -36.86 16.97 -21.70
CA LEU A 20 -35.61 16.32 -22.14
C LEU A 20 -35.39 16.46 -23.64
N ASN A 21 -36.47 16.41 -24.43
CA ASN A 21 -36.40 16.47 -25.88
C ASN A 21 -35.88 17.83 -26.37
N ASP A 22 -36.36 18.92 -25.78
CA ASP A 22 -35.99 20.31 -26.11
C ASP A 22 -34.49 20.60 -25.86
N GLY A 23 -33.83 19.83 -24.98
CA GLY A 23 -32.42 19.99 -24.59
C GLY A 23 -31.50 18.82 -24.97
N THR A 24 -31.96 17.89 -25.80
CA THR A 24 -31.31 16.57 -26.00
C THR A 24 -29.81 16.65 -26.30
N GLU A 25 -29.39 17.50 -27.26
CA GLU A 25 -27.98 17.61 -27.66
C GLU A 25 -27.10 18.17 -26.54
N VAL A 26 -27.60 19.15 -25.78
CA VAL A 26 -26.87 19.77 -24.66
C VAL A 26 -26.70 18.77 -23.52
N HIS A 27 -27.75 18.00 -23.21
CA HIS A 27 -27.68 16.95 -22.20
C HIS A 27 -26.75 15.81 -22.60
N LEU A 28 -26.75 15.40 -23.87
CA LEU A 28 -25.79 14.42 -24.39
C LEU A 28 -24.35 14.90 -24.25
N GLN A 29 -24.04 16.11 -24.69
CA GLN A 29 -22.69 16.69 -24.55
C GLN A 29 -22.25 16.78 -23.08
N SER A 30 -23.19 17.03 -22.18
CA SER A 30 -22.91 17.10 -20.73
C SER A 30 -22.67 15.72 -20.09
N LEU A 31 -23.31 14.67 -20.60
CA LEU A 31 -23.16 13.29 -20.11
C LEU A 31 -22.02 12.53 -20.79
N GLU A 32 -21.56 12.98 -21.95
CA GLU A 32 -20.47 12.34 -22.71
C GLU A 32 -19.22 12.06 -21.83
N PRO A 33 -18.69 13.02 -21.04
CA PRO A 33 -17.51 12.75 -20.21
C PRO A 33 -17.76 11.67 -19.15
N TRP A 34 -18.98 11.56 -18.63
CA TRP A 34 -19.37 10.53 -17.67
C TRP A 34 -19.49 9.16 -18.33
N PHE A 35 -20.00 9.11 -19.56
CA PHE A 35 -20.04 7.89 -20.35
C PHE A 35 -18.63 7.40 -20.70
N GLN A 36 -17.74 8.31 -21.13
CA GLN A 36 -16.33 8.00 -21.38
C GLN A 36 -15.62 7.51 -20.11
N LEU A 37 -15.90 8.12 -18.95
CA LEU A 37 -15.38 7.63 -17.67
C LEU A 37 -15.80 6.19 -17.35
N LEU A 38 -17.02 5.77 -17.71
CA LEU A 38 -17.46 4.38 -17.53
C LEU A 38 -16.74 3.43 -18.48
N LEU A 39 -16.42 3.86 -19.70
CA LEU A 39 -15.61 3.08 -20.65
C LEU A 39 -14.17 2.92 -20.14
N ASP A 40 -13.56 4.00 -19.65
CA ASP A 40 -12.23 3.98 -19.05
C ASP A 40 -12.18 3.09 -17.81
N LEU A 41 -13.22 3.14 -16.96
CA LEU A 41 -13.36 2.28 -15.79
C LEU A 41 -13.44 0.79 -16.19
N MET A 42 -14.20 0.47 -17.23
CA MET A 42 -14.28 -0.89 -17.78
C MET A 42 -12.93 -1.36 -18.31
N ALA A 43 -12.26 -0.54 -19.14
CA ALA A 43 -10.95 -0.85 -19.69
C ALA A 43 -9.89 -1.04 -18.60
N PHE A 44 -9.86 -0.15 -17.60
CA PHE A 44 -8.99 -0.26 -16.44
C PHE A 44 -9.25 -1.55 -15.67
N ARG A 45 -10.50 -1.87 -15.34
CA ARG A 45 -10.84 -3.09 -14.58
C ARG A 45 -10.39 -4.34 -15.33
N GLU A 46 -10.69 -4.44 -16.62
CA GLU A 46 -10.31 -5.59 -17.45
C GLU A 46 -8.79 -5.80 -17.50
N GLN A 47 -8.03 -4.73 -17.77
CA GLN A 47 -6.57 -4.80 -17.89
C GLN A 47 -5.88 -5.05 -16.55
N ALA A 48 -6.28 -4.32 -15.50
CA ALA A 48 -5.70 -4.46 -14.18
C ALA A 48 -5.98 -5.84 -13.58
N LEU A 49 -7.23 -6.32 -13.67
CA LEU A 49 -7.59 -7.65 -13.17
C LEU A 49 -6.80 -8.76 -13.90
N ARG A 50 -6.67 -8.66 -15.22
CA ARG A 50 -5.86 -9.60 -16.02
C ARG A 50 -4.41 -9.63 -15.54
N LEU A 51 -3.81 -8.47 -15.31
CA LEU A 51 -2.42 -8.38 -14.84
C LEU A 51 -2.27 -8.92 -13.41
N ILE A 52 -3.20 -8.60 -12.51
CA ILE A 52 -3.21 -9.12 -11.13
C ILE A 52 -3.30 -10.66 -11.14
N LEU A 53 -4.19 -11.23 -11.96
CA LEU A 53 -4.35 -12.68 -12.09
C LEU A 53 -3.09 -13.36 -12.65
N ASP A 54 -2.50 -12.80 -13.71
CA ASP A 54 -1.27 -13.35 -14.29
C ASP A 54 -0.11 -13.28 -13.28
N LEU A 55 0.11 -12.12 -12.65
CA LEU A 55 1.14 -11.97 -11.62
C LEU A 55 0.92 -12.93 -10.46
N SER A 56 -0.30 -13.03 -9.92
CA SER A 56 -0.61 -13.93 -8.81
C SER A 56 -0.26 -15.39 -9.10
N SER A 57 -0.43 -15.83 -10.35
CA SER A 57 -0.16 -17.21 -10.78
C SER A 57 1.29 -17.45 -11.21
N THR A 58 2.04 -16.40 -11.51
CA THR A 58 3.39 -16.51 -12.09
C THR A 58 4.49 -16.13 -11.13
N VAL A 59 4.23 -15.33 -10.09
CA VAL A 59 5.24 -14.98 -9.09
C VAL A 59 5.36 -16.08 -8.03
N ILE A 60 6.59 -16.32 -7.57
CA ILE A 60 6.85 -17.06 -6.34
C ILE A 60 6.35 -16.28 -5.11
N THR A 61 6.49 -16.84 -3.93
CA THR A 61 6.13 -16.15 -2.68
C THR A 61 6.77 -14.76 -2.58
N LEU A 62 5.92 -13.76 -2.35
CA LEU A 62 6.31 -12.37 -2.19
C LEU A 62 6.56 -12.10 -0.70
N LEU A 63 7.80 -11.77 -0.36
CA LEU A 63 8.27 -11.56 1.01
C LEU A 63 8.93 -10.18 1.14
N PRO A 64 8.61 -9.41 2.21
CA PRO A 64 9.14 -8.05 2.43
C PRO A 64 10.67 -7.93 2.41
N HIS A 65 11.40 -8.98 2.76
CA HIS A 65 12.87 -8.95 2.82
C HIS A 65 13.57 -9.47 1.57
N GLN A 66 12.85 -10.15 0.66
CA GLN A 66 13.45 -10.78 -0.53
C GLN A 66 13.15 -10.00 -1.82
N ASN A 67 11.87 -9.79 -2.10
CA ASN A 67 11.37 -9.17 -3.34
C ASN A 67 10.45 -7.99 -3.02
N SER A 68 10.88 -7.15 -2.07
CA SER A 68 10.12 -5.99 -1.56
C SER A 68 9.59 -5.08 -2.67
N LEU A 69 10.41 -4.77 -3.67
CA LEU A 69 10.03 -3.87 -4.77
C LEU A 69 8.89 -4.45 -5.62
N ILE A 70 8.94 -5.75 -5.91
CA ILE A 70 7.89 -6.44 -6.68
C ILE A 70 6.64 -6.63 -5.83
N LEU A 71 6.81 -6.96 -4.55
CA LEU A 71 5.74 -7.05 -3.57
C LEU A 71 4.94 -5.74 -3.50
N HIS A 72 5.63 -4.61 -3.33
CA HIS A 72 4.99 -3.29 -3.28
C HIS A 72 4.32 -2.95 -4.61
N ALA A 73 4.96 -3.16 -5.75
CA ALA A 73 4.34 -2.89 -7.04
C ALA A 73 3.06 -3.71 -7.29
N PHE A 74 3.08 -5.00 -6.92
CA PHE A 74 1.90 -5.87 -7.01
C PHE A 74 0.77 -5.41 -6.09
N MET A 75 1.09 -5.14 -4.81
CA MET A 75 0.10 -4.74 -3.83
C MET A 75 -0.44 -3.32 -4.04
N ASP A 76 0.38 -2.41 -4.58
CA ASP A 76 -0.07 -1.06 -4.96
C ASP A 76 -1.09 -1.12 -6.10
N LEU A 77 -0.86 -1.97 -7.12
CA LEU A 77 -1.84 -2.22 -8.18
C LEU A 77 -3.10 -2.87 -7.63
N PHE A 78 -2.96 -3.89 -6.78
CA PHE A 78 -4.08 -4.58 -6.14
C PHE A 78 -4.95 -3.63 -5.30
N CYS A 79 -4.35 -2.82 -4.43
CA CYS A 79 -5.08 -1.86 -3.61
C CYS A 79 -5.70 -0.73 -4.45
N SER A 80 -5.00 -0.26 -5.50
CA SER A 80 -5.54 0.75 -6.42
C SER A 80 -6.74 0.21 -7.20
N PHE A 81 -6.68 -1.04 -7.67
CA PHE A 81 -7.79 -1.74 -8.31
C PHE A 81 -9.00 -1.77 -7.38
N ILE A 82 -8.82 -2.14 -6.10
CA ILE A 82 -9.91 -2.15 -5.13
C ILE A 82 -10.47 -0.75 -4.93
N ARG A 83 -9.62 0.25 -4.64
CA ARG A 83 -10.03 1.62 -4.36
C ARG A 83 -10.81 2.25 -5.51
N VAL A 84 -10.36 2.09 -6.75
CA VAL A 84 -11.07 2.62 -7.93
C VAL A 84 -12.47 2.01 -8.04
N ASN A 85 -12.59 0.69 -7.82
CA ASN A 85 -13.88 0.01 -7.91
C ASN A 85 -14.82 0.37 -6.74
N LEU A 86 -14.31 0.50 -5.51
CA LEU A 86 -15.10 1.01 -4.39
C LEU A 86 -15.53 2.46 -4.62
N PHE A 87 -14.61 3.31 -5.10
CA PHE A 87 -14.90 4.71 -5.38
C PHE A 87 -15.96 4.89 -6.46
N SER A 88 -16.00 3.97 -7.43
CA SER A 88 -17.01 4.00 -8.48
C SER A 88 -18.44 3.98 -7.93
N GLU A 89 -18.69 3.48 -6.70
CA GLU A 89 -20.02 3.47 -6.05
C GLU A 89 -20.59 4.87 -5.83
N LYS A 90 -19.74 5.89 -5.74
CA LYS A 90 -20.15 7.29 -5.63
C LYS A 90 -20.81 7.81 -6.91
N ILE A 91 -20.63 7.10 -8.02
CA ILE A 91 -21.21 7.44 -9.31
C ILE A 91 -22.54 6.68 -9.47
N PRO A 92 -23.65 7.34 -9.85
CA PRO A 92 -24.93 6.67 -10.12
C PRO A 92 -24.90 5.94 -11.49
N ARG A 93 -23.96 4.98 -11.65
CA ARG A 93 -23.57 4.34 -12.92
C ARG A 93 -24.77 3.86 -13.75
N LYS A 94 -25.71 3.15 -13.12
CA LYS A 94 -26.91 2.60 -13.77
C LYS A 94 -27.84 3.69 -14.31
N MET A 95 -28.09 4.74 -13.51
CA MET A 95 -28.95 5.86 -13.89
C MET A 95 -28.32 6.68 -15.01
N MET A 96 -27.02 6.97 -14.93
CA MET A 96 -26.32 7.71 -15.98
C MET A 96 -26.35 6.97 -17.31
N LEU A 97 -26.11 5.66 -17.29
CA LEU A 97 -26.14 4.82 -18.49
C LEU A 97 -27.53 4.79 -19.13
N GLN A 98 -28.58 4.64 -18.30
CA GLN A 98 -29.97 4.69 -18.77
C GLN A 98 -30.34 6.05 -19.38
N MET A 99 -29.94 7.15 -18.73
CA MET A 99 -30.21 8.51 -19.22
C MET A 99 -29.49 8.78 -20.54
N TYR A 100 -28.23 8.39 -20.64
CA TYR A 100 -27.44 8.55 -21.85
C TYR A 100 -28.06 7.81 -23.04
N ASN A 101 -28.50 6.56 -22.84
CA ASN A 101 -29.16 5.78 -23.89
C ASN A 101 -30.51 6.37 -24.31
N LEU A 102 -31.30 6.87 -23.36
CA LEU A 102 -32.57 7.54 -23.66
C LEU A 102 -32.34 8.76 -24.55
N LEU A 103 -31.40 9.63 -24.19
CA LEU A 103 -31.09 10.84 -24.96
C LEU A 103 -30.52 10.50 -26.35
N HIS A 104 -29.70 9.46 -26.45
CA HIS A 104 -29.18 9.00 -27.74
C HIS A 104 -30.31 8.53 -28.66
N ALA A 105 -31.27 7.77 -28.14
CA ALA A 105 -32.46 7.34 -28.89
C ALA A 105 -33.35 8.52 -29.32
N MET A 106 -33.46 9.57 -28.49
CA MET A 106 -34.23 10.78 -28.81
C MET A 106 -33.57 11.63 -29.89
N SER A 107 -32.24 11.62 -29.99
CA SER A 107 -31.46 12.40 -30.96
C SER A 107 -31.61 11.94 -32.44
N ARG A 108 -32.48 10.97 -32.74
CA ARG A 108 -32.77 10.44 -34.10
C ARG A 108 -31.53 10.03 -34.91
N LYS A 109 -30.44 9.64 -34.23
CA LYS A 109 -29.33 8.92 -34.86
C LYS A 109 -29.69 7.45 -34.86
N ASP A 110 -29.74 6.84 -36.04
CA ASP A 110 -29.95 5.40 -36.20
C ASP A 110 -28.90 4.61 -35.41
N SER A 111 -29.32 3.45 -34.91
CA SER A 111 -28.59 2.43 -34.11
C SER A 111 -28.34 2.71 -32.62
N ASP A 112 -28.55 1.65 -31.82
CA ASP A 112 -28.19 1.54 -30.41
C ASP A 112 -26.77 2.06 -30.17
N CYS A 113 -26.52 2.69 -29.02
CA CYS A 113 -25.15 3.04 -28.65
C CYS A 113 -24.30 1.76 -28.57
N ASP A 114 -23.30 1.62 -29.46
CA ASP A 114 -22.49 0.41 -29.66
C ASP A 114 -21.93 -0.20 -28.36
N PHE A 115 -21.68 0.63 -27.35
CA PHE A 115 -21.12 0.22 -26.07
C PHE A 115 -22.14 0.07 -24.94
N TYR A 116 -23.39 0.49 -25.15
CA TYR A 116 -24.41 0.50 -24.09
C TYR A 116 -24.62 -0.90 -23.49
N HIS A 117 -24.85 -1.91 -24.33
CA HIS A 117 -25.09 -3.27 -23.84
C HIS A 117 -23.88 -3.86 -23.11
N ARG A 118 -22.67 -3.58 -23.59
CA ARG A 118 -21.43 -4.01 -22.93
C ARG A 118 -21.27 -3.33 -21.57
N LEU A 119 -21.54 -2.03 -21.47
CA LEU A 119 -21.50 -1.29 -20.22
C LEU A 119 -22.57 -1.73 -19.23
N VAL A 120 -23.77 -2.08 -19.69
CA VAL A 120 -24.82 -2.66 -18.83
C VAL A 120 -24.34 -3.98 -18.22
N GLN A 121 -23.84 -4.89 -19.06
CA GLN A 121 -23.30 -6.18 -18.59
C GLN A 121 -22.13 -5.99 -17.63
N PHE A 122 -21.22 -5.07 -17.96
CA PHE A 122 -20.10 -4.70 -17.11
C PHE A 122 -20.57 -4.18 -15.75
N ILE A 123 -21.47 -3.20 -15.69
CA ILE A 123 -21.93 -2.65 -14.39
C ILE A 123 -22.63 -3.74 -13.58
N ASP A 124 -23.47 -4.56 -14.20
CA ASP A 124 -24.19 -5.63 -13.48
C ASP A 124 -23.28 -6.76 -13.01
N SER A 125 -22.15 -7.02 -13.68
CA SER A 125 -21.26 -8.13 -13.32
C SER A 125 -20.58 -7.94 -11.96
N TYR A 126 -20.48 -6.71 -11.45
CA TYR A 126 -19.82 -6.43 -10.18
C TYR A 126 -20.65 -5.59 -9.20
N ASP A 127 -21.96 -5.43 -9.39
CA ASP A 127 -22.81 -4.62 -8.49
C ASP A 127 -23.40 -5.44 -7.32
N PRO A 128 -23.25 -5.02 -6.04
CA PRO A 128 -22.48 -3.86 -5.58
C PRO A 128 -20.96 -4.13 -5.67
N PRO A 129 -20.13 -3.08 -5.88
CA PRO A 129 -18.72 -3.22 -6.25
C PRO A 129 -17.90 -4.18 -5.42
N LEU A 130 -18.10 -4.15 -4.10
CA LEU A 130 -17.34 -4.97 -3.17
C LEU A 130 -17.64 -6.47 -3.33
N LYS A 131 -18.89 -6.85 -3.65
CA LYS A 131 -19.24 -8.24 -3.90
C LYS A 131 -18.56 -8.76 -5.17
N GLY A 132 -18.60 -7.98 -6.25
CA GLY A 132 -17.91 -8.34 -7.48
C GLY A 132 -16.39 -8.41 -7.32
N LEU A 133 -15.80 -7.56 -6.46
CA LEU A 133 -14.38 -7.66 -6.11
C LEU A 133 -14.04 -9.00 -5.42
N GLN A 134 -14.85 -9.45 -4.47
CA GLN A 134 -14.64 -10.75 -3.81
C GLN A 134 -14.73 -11.93 -4.78
N GLU A 135 -15.62 -11.85 -5.77
CA GLU A 135 -15.79 -12.89 -6.79
C GLU A 135 -14.61 -12.91 -7.77
N ASP A 136 -14.20 -11.75 -8.29
CA ASP A 136 -13.12 -11.62 -9.26
C ASP A 136 -11.75 -11.97 -8.68
N LEU A 137 -11.50 -11.63 -7.41
CA LEU A 137 -10.21 -11.83 -6.74
C LEU A 137 -10.07 -13.18 -6.06
N LYS A 138 -11.06 -14.07 -6.17
CA LYS A 138 -11.05 -15.39 -5.52
C LYS A 138 -9.81 -16.23 -5.87
N PHE A 139 -9.36 -16.20 -7.12
CA PHE A 139 -8.15 -16.92 -7.55
C PHE A 139 -6.84 -16.29 -7.03
N VAL A 140 -6.88 -15.00 -6.70
CA VAL A 140 -5.73 -14.24 -6.18
C VAL A 140 -5.64 -14.35 -4.66
N SER A 141 -6.77 -14.66 -4.00
CA SER A 141 -6.93 -14.77 -2.55
C SER A 141 -5.77 -15.49 -1.84
N PRO A 142 -5.33 -16.68 -2.26
CA PRO A 142 -4.27 -17.38 -1.53
C PRO A 142 -2.95 -16.62 -1.47
N ARG A 143 -2.58 -15.96 -2.59
CA ARG A 143 -1.38 -15.12 -2.71
C ARG A 143 -1.48 -13.89 -1.83
N ILE A 144 -2.66 -13.27 -1.74
CA ILE A 144 -2.90 -12.13 -0.83
C ILE A 144 -2.71 -12.58 0.61
N GLY A 145 -3.32 -13.69 1.03
CA GLY A 145 -3.13 -14.18 2.39
C GLY A 145 -1.64 -14.43 2.74
N GLU A 146 -0.84 -14.95 1.79
CA GLU A 146 0.60 -15.18 2.02
C GLU A 146 1.35 -13.85 2.24
N VAL A 147 1.00 -12.84 1.45
CA VAL A 147 1.55 -11.49 1.59
C VAL A 147 1.17 -10.87 2.94
N LEU A 148 -0.09 -10.97 3.34
CA LEU A 148 -0.58 -10.38 4.59
C LEU A 148 0.08 -11.02 5.82
N GLU A 149 0.28 -12.33 5.82
CA GLU A 149 1.05 -13.02 6.86
C GLU A 149 2.52 -12.56 6.88
N ALA A 150 3.13 -12.38 5.71
CA ALA A 150 4.53 -11.99 5.59
C ALA A 150 4.82 -10.58 6.11
N VAL A 151 3.86 -9.64 6.02
CA VAL A 151 4.00 -8.27 6.57
C VAL A 151 3.63 -8.16 8.05
N GLY A 152 2.95 -9.17 8.61
CA GLY A 152 2.50 -9.22 10.01
C GLY A 152 3.58 -8.86 11.05
N PRO A 153 4.82 -9.39 10.96
CA PRO A 153 5.89 -9.05 11.90
C PRO A 153 6.21 -7.55 11.99
N VAL A 154 6.17 -6.83 10.87
CA VAL A 154 6.42 -5.37 10.83
C VAL A 154 5.25 -4.61 11.44
N ILE A 155 4.01 -5.06 11.19
CA ILE A 155 2.80 -4.50 11.81
C ILE A 155 2.87 -4.66 13.33
N PHE A 156 3.16 -5.86 13.84
CA PHE A 156 3.28 -6.09 15.29
C PHE A 156 4.38 -5.25 15.92
N LEU A 157 5.53 -5.10 15.26
CA LEU A 157 6.61 -4.23 15.75
C LEU A 157 6.16 -2.77 15.86
N SER A 158 5.41 -2.28 14.87
CA SER A 158 4.93 -0.89 14.85
C SER A 158 3.92 -0.55 15.95
N THR A 159 3.22 -1.55 16.49
CA THR A 159 2.25 -1.40 17.58
C THR A 159 2.91 -1.44 18.95
N ASP A 160 4.09 -2.05 19.08
CA ASP A 160 4.82 -2.13 20.34
C ASP A 160 5.71 -0.90 20.56
N THR A 161 5.09 0.21 20.99
CA THR A 161 5.75 1.49 21.34
C THR A 161 6.90 1.31 22.34
N ARG A 162 6.74 0.40 23.30
CA ARG A 162 7.76 0.09 24.31
C ARG A 162 8.98 -0.57 23.68
N LYS A 163 8.78 -1.55 22.80
CA LYS A 163 9.86 -2.19 22.06
C LYS A 163 10.54 -1.23 21.09
N LEU A 164 9.77 -0.40 20.38
CA LEU A 164 10.31 0.64 19.49
C LEU A 164 11.28 1.58 20.24
N ARG A 165 10.88 2.01 21.44
CA ARG A 165 11.69 2.86 22.31
C ARG A 165 12.91 2.14 22.89
N ASN A 166 12.70 0.97 23.49
CA ASN A 166 13.73 0.26 24.25
C ASN A 166 14.88 -0.27 23.39
N GLU A 167 14.59 -0.62 22.14
CA GLU A 167 15.57 -1.08 21.15
C GLU A 167 16.09 0.07 20.28
N GLY A 168 15.54 1.28 20.45
CA GLY A 168 15.90 2.50 19.72
C GLY A 168 15.91 2.34 18.20
N PHE A 169 14.87 1.75 17.62
CA PHE A 169 14.74 1.58 16.16
C PHE A 169 14.77 2.92 15.40
N LEU A 170 14.29 3.98 16.04
CA LEU A 170 14.25 5.34 15.50
C LEU A 170 15.18 6.29 16.28
N SER A 171 16.06 5.78 17.14
CA SER A 171 16.93 6.66 17.91
C SER A 171 18.25 6.89 17.17
N PRO A 172 18.63 8.15 16.86
CA PRO A 172 19.94 8.46 16.29
C PRO A 172 21.08 8.26 17.29
N TYR A 173 20.75 8.15 18.58
CA TYR A 173 21.69 7.91 19.67
C TYR A 173 21.10 6.88 20.63
N HIS A 174 21.69 5.68 20.67
CA HIS A 174 21.21 4.62 21.55
C HIS A 174 22.05 4.58 22.84
N PRO A 175 21.47 4.76 24.05
CA PRO A 175 22.26 4.79 25.29
C PRO A 175 23.08 3.52 25.56
N ARG A 176 22.61 2.35 25.08
CA ARG A 176 23.36 1.08 25.18
C ARG A 176 24.46 0.91 24.13
N TYR A 177 24.42 1.69 23.06
CA TYR A 177 25.37 1.61 21.93
C TYR A 177 25.85 3.02 21.54
N PRO A 178 26.46 3.77 22.47
CA PRO A 178 26.83 5.17 22.24
C PRO A 178 27.87 5.35 21.13
N ASP A 179 28.65 4.31 20.84
CA ASP A 179 29.66 4.31 19.79
C ASP A 179 29.06 4.12 18.38
N ILE A 180 27.81 3.66 18.29
CA ILE A 180 27.09 3.47 17.02
C ILE A 180 26.23 4.70 16.76
N LEU A 181 26.81 5.67 16.07
CA LEU A 181 26.15 6.90 15.64
C LEU A 181 25.66 6.84 14.18
N THR A 182 26.04 5.79 13.47
CA THR A 182 25.67 5.56 12.07
C THR A 182 24.70 4.40 11.98
N ASN A 183 23.49 4.70 11.49
CA ASN A 183 22.32 3.82 11.47
C ASN A 183 21.71 3.57 12.85
N SER A 184 20.46 3.13 12.86
CA SER A 184 19.84 2.59 14.07
C SER A 184 20.53 1.29 14.52
N ALA A 185 20.29 0.86 15.76
CA ALA A 185 20.76 -0.44 16.24
C ALA A 185 20.22 -1.63 15.42
N HIS A 186 19.17 -1.41 14.63
CA HIS A 186 18.48 -2.42 13.83
C HIS A 186 18.12 -1.87 12.44
N PRO A 187 19.10 -1.60 11.56
CA PRO A 187 18.91 -0.79 10.35
C PRO A 187 17.85 -1.36 9.38
N VAL A 188 17.90 -2.65 9.10
CA VAL A 188 16.96 -3.31 8.17
C VAL A 188 15.53 -3.21 8.69
N ARG A 189 15.31 -3.59 9.96
CA ARG A 189 13.97 -3.54 10.58
C ARG A 189 13.46 -2.12 10.74
N ALA A 190 14.35 -1.17 11.03
CA ALA A 190 13.99 0.24 11.10
C ALA A 190 13.56 0.77 9.72
N GLN A 191 14.23 0.36 8.65
CA GLN A 191 13.84 0.71 7.28
C GLN A 191 12.46 0.16 6.91
N ASP A 192 12.13 -1.06 7.34
CA ASP A 192 10.81 -1.67 7.08
C ASP A 192 9.65 -0.88 7.70
N LEU A 193 9.89 -0.13 8.80
CA LEU A 193 8.88 0.73 9.42
C LEU A 193 8.38 1.84 8.48
N ALA A 194 9.17 2.25 7.49
CA ALA A 194 8.74 3.23 6.48
C ALA A 194 7.56 2.73 5.63
N ASN A 195 7.31 1.42 5.62
CA ASN A 195 6.27 0.77 4.81
C ASN A 195 5.04 0.37 5.62
N VAL A 196 5.02 0.59 6.94
CA VAL A 196 3.94 0.06 7.81
C VAL A 196 2.57 0.58 7.41
N THR A 197 2.47 1.84 6.97
CA THR A 197 1.20 2.44 6.54
C THR A 197 0.61 1.66 5.37
N SER A 198 1.42 1.35 4.36
CA SER A 198 1.00 0.50 3.25
C SER A 198 0.59 -0.89 3.74
N TYR A 199 1.35 -1.51 4.65
CA TYR A 199 1.03 -2.85 5.16
C TYR A 199 -0.29 -2.90 5.93
N ARG A 200 -0.60 -1.87 6.73
CA ARG A 200 -1.89 -1.73 7.40
C ARG A 200 -3.02 -1.59 6.38
N GLU A 201 -2.86 -0.74 5.37
CA GLU A 201 -3.84 -0.58 4.28
C GLU A 201 -4.06 -1.89 3.51
N TRP A 202 -2.99 -2.64 3.23
CA TRP A 202 -3.06 -3.94 2.57
C TRP A 202 -3.86 -4.95 3.39
N VAL A 203 -3.68 -4.96 4.71
CA VAL A 203 -4.46 -5.81 5.63
C VAL A 203 -5.94 -5.41 5.61
N LEU A 204 -6.24 -4.12 5.72
CA LEU A 204 -7.62 -3.62 5.73
C LEU A 204 -8.36 -3.97 4.43
N LEU A 205 -7.75 -3.70 3.27
CA LEU A 205 -8.35 -3.97 1.96
C LEU A 205 -8.32 -5.46 1.63
N GLY A 206 -7.21 -6.14 1.92
CA GLY A 206 -6.98 -7.54 1.59
C GLY A 206 -7.97 -8.47 2.26
N TYR A 207 -8.19 -8.36 3.57
CA TYR A 207 -9.20 -9.19 4.24
C TYR A 207 -10.64 -8.79 3.93
N LEU A 208 -10.87 -7.55 3.46
CA LEU A 208 -12.18 -7.10 3.02
C LEU A 208 -12.60 -7.79 1.70
N VAL A 209 -11.68 -7.92 0.75
CA VAL A 209 -11.95 -8.54 -0.57
C VAL A 209 -11.57 -10.02 -0.65
N CYS A 210 -10.71 -10.51 0.24
CA CYS A 210 -10.30 -11.91 0.35
C CYS A 210 -10.61 -12.46 1.76
N PRO A 211 -11.90 -12.57 2.13
CA PRO A 211 -12.31 -12.88 3.50
C PRO A 211 -11.92 -14.28 3.97
N ASP A 212 -11.79 -15.24 3.05
CA ASP A 212 -11.38 -16.61 3.37
C ASP A 212 -9.97 -16.67 3.97
N GLU A 213 -9.12 -15.67 3.70
CA GLU A 213 -7.77 -15.60 4.23
C GLU A 213 -7.71 -15.29 5.73
N LEU A 214 -8.82 -14.82 6.32
CA LEU A 214 -8.96 -14.70 7.79
C LEU A 214 -9.03 -16.06 8.49
N LEU A 215 -9.30 -17.14 7.76
CA LEU A 215 -9.34 -18.50 8.30
C LEU A 215 -7.96 -19.13 8.49
N ARG A 216 -6.88 -18.38 8.21
CA ARG A 216 -5.52 -18.78 8.55
C ARG A 216 -5.20 -18.46 10.01
N VAL A 217 -4.29 -19.25 10.59
CA VAL A 217 -4.03 -19.24 12.04
C VAL A 217 -3.51 -17.88 12.52
N THR A 218 -2.58 -17.26 11.80
CA THR A 218 -1.95 -15.99 12.18
C THR A 218 -2.73 -14.76 11.71
N SER A 219 -3.64 -14.92 10.74
CA SER A 219 -4.42 -13.81 10.17
C SER A 219 -5.31 -13.11 11.19
N ILE A 220 -5.83 -13.83 12.19
CA ILE A 220 -6.71 -13.24 13.22
C ILE A 220 -5.98 -12.16 14.00
N ASP A 221 -4.75 -12.44 14.46
CA ASP A 221 -3.99 -11.51 15.28
C ASP A 221 -3.59 -10.26 14.47
N ILE A 222 -3.21 -10.47 13.20
CA ILE A 222 -2.87 -9.37 12.28
C ILE A 222 -4.10 -8.48 12.03
N ALA A 223 -5.23 -9.09 11.67
CA ALA A 223 -6.48 -8.37 11.41
C ALA A 223 -6.98 -7.64 12.65
N LEU A 224 -6.94 -8.28 13.82
CA LEU A 224 -7.40 -7.69 15.08
C LEU A 224 -6.62 -6.42 15.41
N VAL A 225 -5.28 -6.44 15.29
CA VAL A 225 -4.44 -5.27 15.55
C VAL A 225 -4.84 -4.11 14.64
N VAL A 226 -4.96 -4.35 13.34
CA VAL A 226 -5.22 -3.27 12.37
C VAL A 226 -6.67 -2.77 12.44
N LEU A 227 -7.65 -3.67 12.61
CA LEU A 227 -9.06 -3.31 12.74
C LEU A 227 -9.33 -2.54 14.04
N LYS A 228 -8.65 -2.86 15.15
CA LYS A 228 -8.81 -2.16 16.42
C LYS A 228 -8.29 -0.73 16.40
N GLU A 229 -7.39 -0.41 15.47
CA GLU A 229 -6.75 0.90 15.36
C GLU A 229 -7.48 1.86 14.42
N ASN A 230 -8.42 1.38 13.60
CA ASN A 230 -9.05 2.17 12.56
C ASN A 230 -10.58 2.10 12.65
N LEU A 231 -11.25 3.20 12.32
CA LEU A 231 -12.72 3.26 12.23
C LEU A 231 -13.21 3.40 10.79
N ILE A 232 -12.36 3.99 9.94
CA ILE A 232 -12.66 4.25 8.55
C ILE A 232 -11.67 3.55 7.63
N LEU A 233 -12.11 3.32 6.40
CA LEU A 233 -11.27 2.89 5.29
C LEU A 233 -11.21 4.02 4.27
N THR A 234 -10.04 4.66 4.11
CA THR A 234 -9.87 5.70 3.10
C THR A 234 -9.89 5.10 1.71
N VAL A 235 -10.86 5.53 0.89
CA VAL A 235 -11.01 5.12 -0.50
C VAL A 235 -10.20 6.06 -1.39
N PHE A 236 -10.44 7.36 -1.30
CA PHE A 236 -9.69 8.38 -2.03
C PHE A 236 -9.76 9.74 -1.32
N ARG A 237 -8.62 10.28 -0.90
CA ARG A 237 -8.53 11.60 -0.22
C ARG A 237 -9.34 11.62 1.09
N ASP A 238 -10.41 12.40 1.14
CA ASP A 238 -11.41 12.55 2.20
C ASP A 238 -12.62 11.63 2.04
N GLU A 239 -12.72 10.90 0.93
CA GLU A 239 -13.76 9.91 0.73
C GLU A 239 -13.38 8.60 1.40
N TYR A 240 -14.23 8.16 2.33
CA TYR A 240 -14.03 6.96 3.13
C TYR A 240 -15.29 6.11 3.23
N ALA A 241 -15.10 4.86 3.65
CA ALA A 241 -16.15 3.94 4.06
C ALA A 241 -16.03 3.64 5.56
N LEU A 242 -17.14 3.28 6.20
CA LEU A 242 -17.16 2.87 7.60
C LEU A 242 -16.66 1.44 7.71
N LEU A 243 -15.42 1.29 8.16
CA LEU A 243 -14.65 0.05 8.08
C LEU A 243 -15.39 -1.15 8.69
N HIS A 244 -15.88 -0.98 9.92
CA HIS A 244 -16.52 -2.07 10.65
C HIS A 244 -17.88 -2.45 10.06
N GLU A 245 -18.63 -1.51 9.49
CA GLU A 245 -19.90 -1.79 8.84
C GLU A 245 -19.69 -2.66 7.59
N ASP A 246 -18.66 -2.36 6.79
CA ASP A 246 -18.30 -3.15 5.62
C ASP A 246 -17.83 -4.56 6.00
N TYR A 247 -17.04 -4.71 7.07
CA TYR A 247 -16.64 -6.02 7.57
C TYR A 247 -17.85 -6.84 8.07
N GLN A 248 -18.81 -6.21 8.75
CA GLN A 248 -20.05 -6.88 9.15
C GLN A 248 -20.94 -7.26 7.97
N LEU A 249 -20.99 -6.42 6.93
CA LEU A 249 -21.88 -6.61 5.80
C LEU A 249 -21.32 -7.60 4.76
N TYR A 250 -20.01 -7.62 4.53
CA TYR A 250 -19.40 -8.34 3.41
C TYR A 250 -18.41 -9.44 3.82
N VAL A 251 -17.79 -9.35 5.00
CA VAL A 251 -16.82 -10.36 5.48
C VAL A 251 -17.53 -11.38 6.37
N LEU A 252 -18.27 -10.92 7.38
CA LEU A 252 -18.94 -11.81 8.35
C LEU A 252 -19.85 -12.86 7.69
N PRO A 253 -20.68 -12.56 6.68
CA PRO A 253 -21.50 -13.58 6.03
C PRO A 253 -20.68 -14.71 5.39
N ARG A 254 -19.52 -14.39 4.78
CA ARG A 254 -18.60 -15.37 4.17
C ARG A 254 -18.00 -16.29 5.23
N ILE A 255 -17.56 -15.73 6.35
CA ILE A 255 -17.05 -16.51 7.49
C ILE A 255 -18.12 -17.45 8.07
N LEU A 256 -19.37 -16.97 8.16
CA LEU A 256 -20.49 -17.79 8.63
C LEU A 256 -20.84 -18.93 7.67
N GLU A 257 -20.70 -18.73 6.36
CA GLU A 257 -20.82 -19.79 5.34
C GLU A 257 -19.74 -20.86 5.54
N SER A 258 -18.47 -20.48 5.63
CA SER A 258 -17.35 -21.40 5.86
C SER A 258 -17.51 -22.18 7.18
N LYS A 259 -17.92 -21.50 8.26
CA LYS A 259 -18.24 -22.14 9.54
C LYS A 259 -19.33 -23.21 9.42
N LYS A 260 -20.41 -22.93 8.67
CA LYS A 260 -21.50 -23.89 8.43
C LYS A 260 -21.01 -25.08 7.61
N MET A 261 -20.20 -24.85 6.58
CA MET A 261 -19.61 -25.91 5.77
C MET A 261 -18.72 -26.82 6.60
N ALA A 262 -17.81 -26.25 7.39
CA ALA A 262 -16.92 -26.98 8.29
C ALA A 262 -17.69 -27.85 9.31
N LYS A 263 -18.79 -27.33 9.89
CA LYS A 263 -19.66 -28.09 10.80
C LYS A 263 -20.31 -29.32 10.13
N SER A 264 -20.57 -29.26 8.84
CA SER A 264 -21.22 -30.33 8.06
C SER A 264 -20.25 -31.35 7.46
N GLY A 265 -18.95 -31.00 7.36
CA GLY A 265 -17.92 -31.82 6.74
C GLY A 265 -17.57 -33.07 7.56
N ARG A 266 -18.12 -34.22 7.17
CA ARG A 266 -17.88 -35.51 7.86
C ARG A 266 -16.58 -36.23 7.44
N THR A 267 -15.98 -35.85 6.31
CA THR A 267 -14.95 -36.66 5.62
C THR A 267 -13.50 -36.34 6.01
N LYS A 268 -13.24 -35.21 6.70
CA LYS A 268 -11.90 -34.80 7.16
C LYS A 268 -11.95 -34.14 8.55
N GLN A 269 -12.31 -34.93 9.56
CA GLN A 269 -12.71 -34.43 10.88
C GLN A 269 -11.72 -33.43 11.52
N LYS A 270 -10.41 -33.69 11.49
CA LYS A 270 -9.41 -32.78 12.08
C LYS A 270 -9.27 -31.43 11.36
N GLU A 271 -9.28 -31.42 10.03
CA GLU A 271 -9.19 -30.18 9.24
C GLU A 271 -10.47 -29.35 9.41
N ALA A 272 -11.63 -30.01 9.36
CA ALA A 272 -12.93 -29.38 9.56
C ALA A 272 -13.10 -28.82 10.99
N ASP A 273 -12.60 -29.53 12.02
CA ASP A 273 -12.65 -29.04 13.41
C ASP A 273 -11.78 -27.79 13.61
N LEU A 274 -10.58 -27.75 12.99
CA LEU A 274 -9.70 -26.58 13.03
C LEU A 274 -10.35 -25.39 12.31
N GLU A 275 -10.83 -25.59 11.08
CA GLU A 275 -11.50 -24.53 10.30
C GLU A 275 -12.73 -23.99 11.04
N TYR A 276 -13.56 -24.88 11.62
CA TYR A 276 -14.70 -24.47 12.44
C TYR A 276 -14.26 -23.65 13.66
N SER A 277 -13.20 -24.06 14.34
CA SER A 277 -12.64 -23.33 15.48
C SER A 277 -12.17 -21.94 15.06
N VAL A 278 -11.36 -21.85 14.00
CA VAL A 278 -10.84 -20.57 13.50
C VAL A 278 -11.98 -19.66 13.05
N ALA A 279 -12.94 -20.16 12.27
CA ALA A 279 -14.10 -19.39 11.81
C ALA A 279 -14.93 -18.84 12.98
N LYS A 280 -15.08 -19.62 14.08
CA LYS A 280 -15.74 -19.15 15.30
C LYS A 280 -14.96 -18.00 15.97
N HIS A 281 -13.63 -18.04 15.96
CA HIS A 281 -12.81 -16.95 16.50
C HIS A 281 -12.89 -15.70 15.62
N VAL A 282 -12.87 -15.85 14.29
CA VAL A 282 -13.03 -14.73 13.35
C VAL A 282 -14.40 -14.06 13.52
N GLU A 283 -15.48 -14.85 13.61
CA GLU A 283 -16.83 -14.33 13.87
C GLU A 283 -16.88 -13.51 15.16
N LYS A 284 -16.30 -14.03 16.25
CA LYS A 284 -16.22 -13.32 17.52
C LYS A 284 -15.43 -12.02 17.38
N MET A 285 -14.26 -12.07 16.74
CA MET A 285 -13.40 -10.91 16.51
C MET A 285 -14.14 -9.80 15.74
N ILE A 286 -14.77 -10.12 14.60
CA ILE A 286 -15.51 -9.12 13.80
C ILE A 286 -16.68 -8.52 14.60
N SER A 287 -17.32 -9.33 15.44
CA SER A 287 -18.46 -8.88 16.25
C SER A 287 -18.07 -7.92 17.38
N GLU A 288 -16.85 -8.06 17.93
CA GLU A 288 -16.39 -7.30 19.11
C GLU A 288 -15.43 -6.15 18.76
N VAL A 289 -14.67 -6.25 17.66
CA VAL A 289 -13.56 -5.33 17.35
C VAL A 289 -14.01 -3.88 17.16
N HIS A 290 -15.23 -3.67 16.65
CA HIS A 290 -15.77 -2.32 16.50
C HIS A 290 -15.89 -1.61 17.85
N GLU A 291 -16.44 -2.28 18.87
CA GLU A 291 -16.55 -1.69 20.21
C GLU A 291 -15.16 -1.46 20.84
N GLN A 292 -14.21 -2.37 20.62
CA GLN A 292 -12.84 -2.19 21.07
C GLN A 292 -12.17 -0.98 20.40
N SER A 293 -12.40 -0.78 19.10
CA SER A 293 -11.86 0.34 18.33
C SER A 293 -12.39 1.67 18.87
N LEU A 294 -13.72 1.79 19.06
CA LEU A 294 -14.35 2.98 19.65
C LEU A 294 -13.79 3.37 21.02
N LEU A 295 -13.36 2.39 21.82
CA LEU A 295 -12.84 2.62 23.17
C LEU A 295 -11.34 2.87 23.25
N SER A 296 -10.55 2.43 22.26
CA SER A 296 -9.09 2.35 22.41
C SER A 296 -8.27 2.85 21.25
N CYS A 297 -8.86 3.11 20.08
CA CYS A 297 -8.09 3.55 18.90
C CYS A 297 -7.32 4.85 19.19
N ASP A 298 -7.97 5.89 19.73
CA ASP A 298 -7.28 7.15 20.03
C ASP A 298 -6.15 6.98 21.03
N ALA A 299 -6.35 6.23 22.12
CA ALA A 299 -5.30 5.99 23.11
C ALA A 299 -4.06 5.30 22.49
N ILE A 300 -4.27 4.34 21.58
CA ILE A 300 -3.18 3.65 20.87
C ILE A 300 -2.41 4.65 19.98
N HIS A 301 -3.14 5.46 19.21
CA HIS A 301 -2.54 6.45 18.31
C HIS A 301 -1.85 7.59 19.08
N HIS A 302 -2.44 8.06 20.18
CA HIS A 302 -1.84 9.07 21.04
C HIS A 302 -0.51 8.59 21.64
N GLU A 303 -0.42 7.33 22.10
CA GLU A 303 0.84 6.77 22.60
C GLU A 303 1.94 6.76 21.52
N ARG A 304 1.58 6.44 20.27
CA ARG A 304 2.49 6.52 19.12
C ARG A 304 2.91 7.95 18.82
N ARG A 305 1.98 8.91 18.84
CA ARG A 305 2.28 10.35 18.67
C ARG A 305 3.27 10.83 19.72
N VAL A 306 3.11 10.42 20.98
CA VAL A 306 4.05 10.75 22.07
C VAL A 306 5.44 10.17 21.82
N LEU A 307 5.54 8.90 21.39
CA LEU A 307 6.82 8.29 21.01
C LEU A 307 7.49 9.07 19.86
N LEU A 308 6.75 9.31 18.78
CA LEU A 308 7.28 9.97 17.58
C LEU A 308 7.69 11.41 17.85
N LYS A 309 6.92 12.15 18.66
CA LYS A 309 7.30 13.48 19.13
C LYS A 309 8.68 13.47 19.80
N GLN A 310 8.93 12.48 20.65
CA GLN A 310 10.22 12.35 21.35
C GLN A 310 11.35 12.00 20.37
N GLU A 311 11.16 11.01 19.51
CA GLU A 311 12.22 10.55 18.59
C GLU A 311 12.51 11.58 17.49
N ILE A 312 11.50 12.20 16.89
CA ILE A 312 11.68 13.28 15.91
C ILE A 312 12.36 14.50 16.55
N GLY A 313 11.93 14.90 17.74
CA GLY A 313 12.57 16.01 18.47
C GLY A 313 14.06 15.74 18.72
N ARG A 314 14.42 14.50 19.11
CA ARG A 314 15.82 14.09 19.25
C ARG A 314 16.58 14.12 17.92
N MET A 315 15.98 13.61 16.83
CA MET A 315 16.59 13.64 15.50
C MET A 315 16.87 15.07 15.04
N VAL A 316 15.92 16.00 15.20
CA VAL A 316 16.09 17.40 14.82
C VAL A 316 17.28 18.02 15.55
N LEU A 317 17.36 17.85 16.88
CA LEU A 317 18.48 18.36 17.67
C LEU A 317 19.81 17.73 17.25
N PHE A 318 19.82 16.40 17.13
CA PHE A 318 21.03 15.63 16.83
C PHE A 318 21.61 15.96 15.45
N PHE A 319 20.79 15.99 14.41
CA PHE A 319 21.26 16.29 13.05
C PHE A 319 21.50 17.78 12.80
N THR A 320 20.94 18.66 13.64
CA THR A 320 21.32 20.07 13.64
C THR A 320 22.73 20.27 14.22
N ASP A 321 23.04 19.57 15.32
CA ASP A 321 24.37 19.63 15.95
C ASP A 321 25.45 18.88 15.15
N GLN A 322 25.11 17.71 14.61
CA GLN A 322 26.01 16.86 13.81
C GLN A 322 25.45 16.54 12.41
N PRO A 323 25.45 17.50 11.46
CA PRO A 323 24.87 17.30 10.13
C PRO A 323 25.50 16.19 9.30
N SER A 324 26.78 15.88 9.53
CA SER A 324 27.51 14.83 8.83
C SER A 324 26.90 13.44 9.06
N LEU A 325 26.16 13.25 10.15
CA LEU A 325 25.50 12.00 10.51
C LEU A 325 24.11 11.85 9.87
N LEU A 326 23.58 12.89 9.20
CA LEU A 326 22.27 12.81 8.55
C LEU A 326 22.30 11.82 7.38
N ALA A 327 23.32 11.89 6.52
CA ALA A 327 23.45 11.03 5.35
C ALA A 327 23.48 9.52 5.68
N PRO A 328 24.34 9.02 6.60
CA PRO A 328 24.32 7.61 6.97
C PRO A 328 23.01 7.18 7.65
N ASN A 329 22.26 8.11 8.25
CA ASN A 329 21.01 7.81 8.96
C ASN A 329 19.74 8.12 8.14
N ILE A 330 19.86 8.44 6.85
CA ILE A 330 18.74 8.95 6.05
C ILE A 330 17.55 7.97 5.98
N GLN A 331 17.81 6.67 5.96
CA GLN A 331 16.74 5.65 5.94
C GLN A 331 15.91 5.68 7.23
N MET A 332 16.55 5.88 8.39
CA MET A 332 15.86 6.03 9.68
C MET A 332 15.03 7.32 9.73
N VAL A 333 15.53 8.41 9.13
CA VAL A 333 14.77 9.66 8.99
C VAL A 333 13.53 9.44 8.14
N PHE A 334 13.62 8.72 7.01
CA PHE A 334 12.44 8.38 6.21
C PHE A 334 11.44 7.52 6.97
N SER A 335 11.89 6.54 7.76
CA SER A 335 10.99 5.74 8.60
C SER A 335 10.27 6.58 9.66
N ALA A 336 10.98 7.49 10.34
CA ALA A 336 10.36 8.39 11.32
C ALA A 336 9.36 9.35 10.68
N LEU A 337 9.70 9.94 9.53
CA LEU A 337 8.79 10.79 8.77
C LEU A 337 7.54 10.03 8.32
N ALA A 338 7.68 8.81 7.79
CA ALA A 338 6.56 7.99 7.35
C ALA A 338 5.59 7.64 8.50
N LEU A 339 6.13 7.29 9.67
CA LEU A 339 5.32 7.00 10.85
C LEU A 339 4.60 8.26 11.36
N ALA A 340 5.30 9.39 11.46
CA ALA A 340 4.67 10.64 11.89
C ALA A 340 3.61 11.12 10.90
N GLN A 341 3.87 11.02 9.60
CA GLN A 341 2.90 11.30 8.55
C GLN A 341 1.65 10.43 8.73
N SER A 342 1.80 9.14 9.00
CA SER A 342 0.69 8.22 9.25
C SER A 342 -0.16 8.66 10.44
N GLU A 343 0.46 9.03 11.56
CA GLU A 343 -0.26 9.42 12.77
C GLU A 343 -0.95 10.78 12.63
N VAL A 344 -0.31 11.74 11.96
CA VAL A 344 -0.91 13.05 11.65
C VAL A 344 -2.12 12.88 10.72
N ILE A 345 -1.98 12.11 9.64
CA ILE A 345 -3.10 11.85 8.72
C ILE A 345 -4.23 11.11 9.45
N TRP A 346 -3.92 10.09 10.24
CA TRP A 346 -4.93 9.34 10.99
C TRP A 346 -5.73 10.26 11.92
N TYR A 347 -5.07 11.18 12.62
CA TYR A 347 -5.73 12.13 13.50
C TYR A 347 -6.79 12.96 12.76
N PHE A 348 -6.39 13.65 11.67
CA PHE A 348 -7.32 14.48 10.89
C PHE A 348 -8.41 13.68 10.17
N GLN A 349 -8.16 12.40 9.91
CA GLN A 349 -9.14 11.48 9.36
C GLN A 349 -10.21 11.03 10.36
N HIS A 350 -9.89 11.01 11.65
CA HIS A 350 -10.74 10.44 12.68
C HIS A 350 -11.41 11.48 13.58
N VAL A 351 -10.85 12.69 13.69
CA VAL A 351 -11.50 13.80 14.41
C VAL A 351 -12.90 14.04 13.84
N GLY A 352 -13.91 14.08 14.71
CA GLY A 352 -15.30 14.30 14.31
C GLY A 352 -15.99 13.09 13.67
N ILE A 353 -15.31 11.95 13.50
CA ILE A 353 -15.96 10.73 13.01
C ILE A 353 -16.90 10.18 14.08
N ALA A 354 -18.16 9.97 13.68
CA ALA A 354 -19.14 9.25 14.46
C ALA A 354 -19.45 7.91 13.76
N SER A 355 -19.40 6.82 14.52
CA SER A 355 -19.69 5.48 14.00
C SER A 355 -20.87 4.87 14.74
N SER A 356 -21.71 4.10 14.05
CA SER A 356 -22.88 3.48 14.65
C SER A 356 -22.72 1.97 14.81
N LYS A 357 -23.21 1.43 15.93
CA LYS A 357 -23.25 -0.04 16.13
C LYS A 357 -24.23 -0.75 15.17
N SER A 358 -25.16 -0.01 14.54
CA SER A 358 -26.07 -0.54 13.51
C SER A 358 -26.80 0.61 12.77
N LYS A 359 -27.39 0.34 11.60
CA LYS A 359 -28.22 1.32 10.86
C LYS A 359 -29.37 1.94 11.68
N ALA A 360 -29.76 1.33 12.80
CA ALA A 360 -30.82 1.81 13.69
C ALA A 360 -30.32 2.41 15.03
N ALA A 361 -29.01 2.31 15.32
CA ALA A 361 -28.43 2.83 16.55
C ALA A 361 -27.94 4.29 16.37
N ARG A 362 -27.88 5.03 17.48
CA ARG A 362 -27.32 6.38 17.51
C ARG A 362 -25.81 6.30 17.25
N ALA A 363 -25.31 7.16 16.37
CA ALA A 363 -23.88 7.28 16.12
C ALA A 363 -23.16 7.71 17.42
N ILE A 364 -22.10 6.99 17.77
CA ILE A 364 -21.24 7.26 18.91
C ILE A 364 -20.00 7.98 18.37
N PRO A 365 -19.75 9.24 18.75
CA PRO A 365 -18.51 9.91 18.40
C PRO A 365 -17.37 9.27 19.20
N VAL A 366 -16.20 9.17 18.58
CA VAL A 366 -14.98 8.81 19.32
C VAL A 366 -14.43 10.05 19.99
N ASP A 367 -14.08 9.91 21.26
CA ASP A 367 -13.53 10.98 22.09
C ASP A 367 -12.06 11.21 21.74
N ILE A 368 -11.84 11.92 20.63
CA ILE A 368 -10.50 12.36 20.18
C ILE A 368 -10.32 13.79 20.64
N ASP A 369 -9.23 14.08 21.35
CA ASP A 369 -8.90 15.44 21.78
C ASP A 369 -8.64 16.35 20.57
N PRO A 370 -9.51 17.33 20.27
CA PRO A 370 -9.30 18.26 19.16
C PRO A 370 -8.11 19.20 19.41
N ASN A 371 -7.58 19.26 20.63
CA ASN A 371 -6.46 20.10 21.03
C ASN A 371 -5.19 19.29 21.37
N ASP A 372 -5.05 18.06 20.84
CA ASP A 372 -3.88 17.22 21.13
C ASP A 372 -2.57 17.97 20.79
N PRO A 373 -1.76 18.38 21.79
CA PRO A 373 -0.61 19.22 21.56
C PRO A 373 0.49 18.48 20.78
N THR A 374 0.46 17.13 20.76
CA THR A 374 1.45 16.34 20.04
C THR A 374 1.41 16.58 18.54
N ILE A 375 0.25 16.93 17.97
CA ILE A 375 0.11 17.21 16.54
C ILE A 375 0.98 18.39 16.12
N GLY A 376 0.92 19.51 16.84
CA GLY A 376 1.76 20.68 16.55
C GLY A 376 3.26 20.36 16.59
N PHE A 377 3.70 19.59 17.60
CA PHE A 377 5.10 19.15 17.69
C PHE A 377 5.52 18.21 16.54
N LEU A 378 4.63 17.33 16.10
CA LEU A 378 4.92 16.44 14.97
C LEU A 378 5.02 17.23 13.67
N LEU A 379 4.09 18.15 13.41
CA LEU A 379 4.13 19.02 12.23
C LEU A 379 5.43 19.83 12.18
N ASP A 380 5.79 20.48 13.29
CA ASP A 380 7.01 21.27 13.41
C ASP A 380 8.28 20.41 13.23
N GLY A 381 8.34 19.27 13.92
CA GLY A 381 9.49 18.37 13.83
C GLY A 381 9.65 17.73 12.45
N MET A 382 8.54 17.36 11.79
CA MET A 382 8.56 16.85 10.41
C MET A 382 9.08 17.90 9.44
N ASP A 383 8.62 19.16 9.55
CA ASP A 383 9.09 20.26 8.70
C ASP A 383 10.59 20.52 8.88
N HIS A 384 11.05 20.58 10.13
CA HIS A 384 12.47 20.74 10.45
C HIS A 384 13.34 19.61 9.88
N LEU A 385 12.92 18.35 10.02
CA LEU A 385 13.64 17.22 9.41
C LEU A 385 13.67 17.32 7.89
N CYS A 386 12.55 17.69 7.25
CA CYS A 386 12.50 17.89 5.80
C CYS A 386 13.43 19.03 5.37
N CYS A 387 13.47 20.14 6.11
CA CYS A 387 14.37 21.25 5.89
C CYS A 387 15.84 20.83 6.03
N LEU A 388 16.19 20.02 7.03
CA LEU A 388 17.54 19.47 7.20
C LEU A 388 17.94 18.60 6.00
N VAL A 389 17.06 17.69 5.56
CA VAL A 389 17.31 16.84 4.37
C VAL A 389 17.56 17.69 3.13
N ARG A 390 16.73 18.71 2.88
CA ARG A 390 16.92 19.62 1.75
C ARG A 390 18.21 20.44 1.86
N LYS A 391 18.51 20.95 3.05
CA LYS A 391 19.73 21.73 3.34
C LYS A 391 21.00 20.92 3.06
N TYR A 392 21.01 19.64 3.39
CA TYR A 392 22.17 18.75 3.27
C TYR A 392 22.06 17.75 2.11
N ILE A 393 21.24 18.06 1.09
CA ILE A 393 21.03 17.20 -0.08
C ILE A 393 22.34 16.79 -0.78
N ALA A 394 23.30 17.72 -0.90
CA ALA A 394 24.59 17.44 -1.53
C ALA A 394 25.41 16.41 -0.73
N ALA A 395 25.36 16.47 0.61
CA ALA A 395 26.07 15.52 1.47
C ALA A 395 25.43 14.12 1.39
N ILE A 396 24.10 14.04 1.39
CA ILE A 396 23.35 12.79 1.23
C ILE A 396 23.66 12.15 -0.13
N ARG A 397 23.65 12.94 -1.20
CA ARG A 397 24.03 12.48 -2.56
C ARG A 397 25.47 11.98 -2.59
N GLY A 398 26.42 12.73 -2.02
CA GLY A 398 27.82 12.33 -1.97
C GLY A 398 28.03 10.99 -1.24
N TYR A 399 27.35 10.81 -0.10
CA TYR A 399 27.36 9.54 0.62
C TYR A 399 26.77 8.39 -0.21
N ALA A 400 25.63 8.62 -0.86
CA ALA A 400 24.99 7.64 -1.72
C ALA A 400 25.89 7.21 -2.91
N LEU A 401 26.52 8.17 -3.58
CA LEU A 401 27.48 7.90 -4.67
C LEU A 401 28.68 7.08 -4.18
N SER A 402 29.22 7.41 -3.00
CA SER A 402 30.31 6.64 -2.38
C SER A 402 29.89 5.20 -2.07
N TYR A 403 28.66 5.02 -1.56
CA TYR A 403 28.08 3.70 -1.31
C TYR A 403 27.95 2.89 -2.61
N LEU A 404 27.37 3.47 -3.66
CA LEU A 404 27.14 2.81 -4.95
C LEU A 404 28.45 2.43 -5.65
N SER A 405 29.46 3.32 -5.61
CA SER A 405 30.79 3.04 -6.15
C SER A 405 31.43 1.83 -5.46
N SER A 406 31.28 1.72 -4.14
CA SER A 406 31.74 0.56 -3.36
C SER A 406 30.91 -0.69 -3.67
N CYS A 407 29.61 -0.53 -3.89
CA CYS A 407 28.68 -1.61 -4.22
C CYS A 407 29.01 -2.26 -5.58
N ALA A 408 29.45 -1.49 -6.57
CA ALA A 408 29.89 -2.01 -7.88
C ALA A 408 30.92 -3.15 -7.73
N GLY A 409 31.93 -2.94 -6.87
CA GLY A 409 32.95 -3.95 -6.58
C GLY A 409 32.41 -5.18 -5.86
N ARG A 410 31.46 -4.99 -4.92
CA ARG A 410 30.81 -6.09 -4.20
C ARG A 410 29.94 -6.95 -5.13
N ILE A 411 29.12 -6.32 -5.98
CA ILE A 411 28.29 -7.03 -6.96
C ILE A 411 29.17 -7.80 -7.95
N ARG A 412 30.25 -7.19 -8.47
CA ARG A 412 31.19 -7.88 -9.37
C ARG A 412 31.81 -9.11 -8.70
N PHE A 413 32.22 -8.97 -7.44
CA PHE A 413 32.74 -10.10 -6.66
C PHE A 413 31.70 -11.22 -6.50
N LEU A 414 30.46 -10.88 -6.14
CA LEU A 414 29.39 -11.85 -5.93
C LEU A 414 29.06 -12.61 -7.23
N LEU A 415 28.99 -11.92 -8.36
CA LEU A 415 28.80 -12.52 -9.69
C LEU A 415 29.95 -13.46 -10.10
N GLY A 416 31.17 -13.20 -9.61
CA GLY A 416 32.36 -14.03 -9.86
C GLY A 416 32.54 -15.21 -8.90
N THR A 417 31.64 -15.40 -7.92
CA THR A 417 31.74 -16.53 -6.98
C THR A 417 31.57 -17.87 -7.70
N PRO A 418 32.24 -18.96 -7.25
CA PRO A 418 32.10 -20.27 -7.89
C PRO A 418 30.65 -20.75 -7.97
N GLY A 419 29.84 -20.43 -6.94
CA GLY A 419 28.42 -20.75 -6.91
C GLY A 419 27.64 -20.03 -8.02
N MET A 420 27.89 -18.74 -8.23
CA MET A 420 27.25 -17.97 -9.30
C MET A 420 27.70 -18.39 -10.69
N VAL A 421 29.00 -18.65 -10.89
CA VAL A 421 29.55 -19.10 -12.18
C VAL A 421 29.03 -20.49 -12.56
N ALA A 422 28.73 -21.34 -11.57
CA ALA A 422 28.14 -22.65 -11.79
C ALA A 422 26.63 -22.61 -12.10
N LEU A 423 25.95 -21.47 -11.91
CA LEU A 423 24.55 -21.33 -12.31
C LEU A 423 24.46 -21.22 -13.83
N ASP A 424 23.57 -22.01 -14.42
CA ASP A 424 23.23 -21.91 -15.83
C ASP A 424 22.26 -20.73 -16.06
N LEU A 425 22.83 -19.52 -16.06
CA LEU A 425 22.09 -18.29 -16.32
C LEU A 425 21.80 -18.17 -17.83
N ASP A 426 20.55 -17.86 -18.18
CA ASP A 426 20.22 -17.53 -19.56
C ASP A 426 20.94 -16.25 -20.03
N ALA A 427 21.02 -16.06 -21.35
CA ALA A 427 21.73 -14.92 -21.94
C ALA A 427 21.14 -13.56 -21.52
N SER A 428 19.82 -13.50 -21.30
CA SER A 428 19.11 -12.28 -20.93
C SER A 428 19.47 -11.82 -19.52
N LEU A 429 19.35 -12.71 -18.53
CA LEU A 429 19.69 -12.46 -17.13
C LEU A 429 21.19 -12.18 -16.96
N LYS A 430 22.04 -12.92 -17.68
CA LYS A 430 23.47 -12.65 -17.72
C LYS A 430 23.79 -11.25 -18.28
N GLY A 431 23.12 -10.85 -19.35
CA GLY A 431 23.23 -9.51 -19.94
C GLY A 431 22.81 -8.41 -18.97
N LEU A 432 21.68 -8.59 -18.26
CA LEU A 432 21.20 -7.65 -17.25
C LEU A 432 22.20 -7.49 -16.09
N PHE A 433 22.79 -8.58 -15.58
CA PHE A 433 23.81 -8.48 -14.53
C PHE A 433 25.05 -7.70 -14.99
N GLN A 434 25.46 -7.87 -16.26
CA GLN A 434 26.58 -7.11 -16.83
C GLN A 434 26.22 -5.61 -16.95
N GLN A 435 25.01 -5.30 -17.41
CA GLN A 435 24.51 -3.92 -17.49
C GLN A 435 24.48 -3.24 -16.12
N ILE A 436 23.98 -3.93 -15.09
CA ILE A 436 23.98 -3.41 -13.72
C ILE A 436 25.38 -3.06 -13.23
N VAL A 437 26.37 -3.91 -13.46
CA VAL A 437 27.77 -3.63 -13.10
C VAL A 437 28.29 -2.44 -13.90
N GLN A 438 28.01 -2.36 -15.20
CA GLN A 438 28.43 -1.25 -16.06
C GLN A 438 27.83 0.09 -15.61
N HIS A 439 26.54 0.12 -15.25
CA HIS A 439 25.87 1.31 -14.72
C HIS A 439 26.52 1.80 -13.43
N LEU A 440 26.90 0.88 -12.53
CA LEU A 440 27.53 1.25 -11.26
C LEU A 440 29.01 1.68 -11.43
N GLU A 441 29.72 1.10 -12.41
CA GLU A 441 31.10 1.46 -12.74
C GLU A 441 31.23 2.81 -13.45
N SER A 442 30.21 3.19 -14.22
CA SER A 442 30.17 4.47 -14.94
C SER A 442 29.84 5.66 -14.03
N ILE A 443 29.46 5.41 -12.77
CA ILE A 443 29.19 6.46 -11.79
C ILE A 443 30.45 7.33 -11.62
N PRO A 444 30.33 8.66 -11.77
CA PRO A 444 31.45 9.58 -11.61
C PRO A 444 32.14 9.38 -10.26
N LYS A 445 33.45 9.10 -10.29
CA LYS A 445 34.25 9.02 -9.07
C LYS A 445 34.34 10.42 -8.47
N LEU A 446 34.05 10.52 -7.17
CA LEU A 446 34.17 11.76 -6.41
C LEU A 446 35.64 12.20 -6.36
N GLN A 447 36.07 13.04 -7.30
CA GLN A 447 37.37 13.71 -7.28
C GLN A 447 37.13 15.22 -7.13
N GLY A 448 37.35 15.76 -5.94
CA GLY A 448 37.25 17.20 -5.65
C GLY A 448 35.86 17.72 -5.26
N GLU A 449 35.83 18.99 -4.83
CA GLU A 449 34.73 19.68 -4.10
C GLU A 449 33.40 19.88 -4.87
N ASN A 450 33.26 19.42 -6.12
CA ASN A 450 32.08 19.67 -6.96
C ASN A 450 31.02 18.56 -6.91
N ILE A 451 30.63 18.11 -5.71
CA ILE A 451 29.57 17.11 -5.51
C ILE A 451 28.19 17.66 -5.93
N SER A 452 27.99 18.97 -5.79
CA SER A 452 26.73 19.66 -6.09
C SER A 452 26.39 19.71 -7.59
N ALA A 453 27.36 19.51 -8.48
CA ALA A 453 27.19 19.64 -9.93
C ALA A 453 27.01 18.29 -10.66
N ILE A 454 27.16 17.16 -9.97
CA ILE A 454 27.02 15.84 -10.59
C ILE A 454 25.53 15.52 -10.75
N MET A 455 24.99 15.84 -11.93
CA MET A 455 23.72 15.28 -12.40
C MET A 455 23.99 13.86 -12.89
N CYS A 456 23.61 12.87 -12.10
CA CYS A 456 23.70 11.45 -12.44
C CYS A 456 22.29 10.87 -12.41
N ASP A 457 21.76 10.50 -13.56
CA ASP A 457 20.48 9.79 -13.68
C ASP A 457 20.73 8.28 -13.57
N LEU A 458 20.07 7.64 -12.62
CA LEU A 458 20.18 6.21 -12.33
C LEU A 458 18.87 5.46 -12.60
N SER A 459 17.95 6.06 -13.36
CA SER A 459 16.66 5.48 -13.74
C SER A 459 16.80 4.15 -14.49
N GLU A 460 17.69 4.06 -15.49
CA GLU A 460 17.92 2.81 -16.23
C GLU A 460 18.53 1.72 -15.36
N PHE A 461 19.45 2.05 -14.44
CA PHE A 461 19.94 1.09 -13.43
C PHE A 461 18.79 0.52 -12.60
N ARG A 462 17.89 1.38 -12.11
CA ARG A 462 16.73 0.95 -11.32
C ARG A 462 15.79 0.05 -12.12
N LYS A 463 15.56 0.38 -13.39
CA LYS A 463 14.71 -0.39 -14.31
C LYS A 463 15.30 -1.76 -14.63
N ASP A 464 16.61 -1.83 -14.90
CA ASP A 464 17.30 -3.10 -15.13
C ASP A 464 17.28 -3.97 -13.87
N TRP A 465 17.45 -3.37 -12.68
CA TRP A 465 17.37 -4.10 -11.42
C TRP A 465 15.96 -4.65 -11.17
N LEU A 466 14.91 -3.87 -11.43
CA LEU A 466 13.53 -4.34 -11.37
C LEU A 466 13.27 -5.47 -12.37
N SER A 467 13.87 -5.42 -13.55
CA SER A 467 13.76 -6.47 -14.56
C SER A 467 14.40 -7.78 -14.09
N ILE A 468 15.60 -7.70 -13.49
CA ILE A 468 16.24 -8.84 -12.82
C ILE A 468 15.33 -9.39 -11.73
N LEU A 469 14.84 -8.54 -10.82
CA LEU A 469 13.96 -8.94 -9.73
C LEU A 469 12.70 -9.64 -10.23
N MET A 470 12.07 -9.14 -11.30
CA MET A 470 10.90 -9.79 -11.91
C MET A 470 11.23 -11.17 -12.47
N ILE A 471 12.36 -11.31 -13.19
CA ILE A 471 12.80 -12.60 -13.72
C ILE A 471 12.99 -13.62 -12.59
N VAL A 472 13.72 -13.24 -11.53
CA VAL A 472 14.07 -14.17 -10.44
C VAL A 472 12.93 -14.40 -9.45
N THR A 473 11.91 -13.54 -9.47
CA THR A 473 10.65 -13.72 -8.75
C THR A 473 9.64 -14.55 -9.55
N SER A 474 9.85 -14.73 -10.86
CA SER A 474 8.97 -15.57 -11.68
C SER A 474 9.17 -17.05 -11.37
N ALA A 475 8.07 -17.74 -11.07
CA ALA A 475 8.01 -19.20 -10.94
C ALA A 475 8.29 -19.92 -12.28
N ARG A 476 8.19 -19.21 -13.41
CA ARG A 476 8.51 -19.74 -14.75
C ARG A 476 10.00 -19.66 -15.08
N SER A 477 10.80 -18.94 -14.29
CA SER A 477 12.24 -18.79 -14.51
C SER A 477 12.99 -20.06 -14.07
N SER A 478 14.01 -20.46 -14.83
CA SER A 478 14.94 -21.52 -14.43
C SER A 478 15.75 -21.14 -13.18
N ILE A 479 15.99 -19.85 -12.99
CA ILE A 479 16.76 -19.29 -11.88
C ILE A 479 15.86 -18.36 -11.07
N ASN A 480 15.64 -18.71 -9.80
CA ASN A 480 14.84 -17.91 -8.88
C ASN A 480 15.71 -17.32 -7.75
N ILE A 481 15.08 -16.51 -6.91
CA ILE A 481 15.69 -15.86 -5.73
C ILE A 481 16.51 -16.85 -4.87
N ARG A 482 15.98 -18.03 -4.58
CA ARG A 482 16.66 -19.02 -3.71
C ARG A 482 17.94 -19.55 -4.34
N HIS A 483 17.95 -19.71 -5.66
CA HIS A 483 19.16 -20.13 -6.40
C HIS A 483 20.26 -19.06 -6.28
N LEU A 484 19.90 -17.78 -6.46
CA LEU A 484 20.83 -16.66 -6.34
C LEU A 484 21.36 -16.49 -4.91
N GLU A 485 20.48 -16.57 -3.91
CA GLU A 485 20.90 -16.50 -2.50
C GLU A 485 21.85 -17.65 -2.17
N LYS A 486 21.50 -18.90 -2.49
CA LYS A 486 22.36 -20.06 -2.20
C LYS A 486 23.72 -19.96 -2.89
N ALA A 487 23.77 -19.44 -4.12
CA ALA A 487 25.01 -19.24 -4.85
C ALA A 487 25.92 -18.15 -4.25
N THR A 488 25.37 -17.20 -3.49
CA THR A 488 26.10 -16.01 -3.01
C THR A 488 26.30 -15.95 -1.48
N VAL A 489 25.45 -16.61 -0.70
CA VAL A 489 25.46 -16.62 0.78
C VAL A 489 26.65 -17.40 1.37
N SER A 490 27.27 -18.31 0.61
CA SER A 490 28.46 -19.08 1.05
C SER A 490 29.69 -18.21 1.34
N THR A 491 29.62 -16.91 1.09
CA THR A 491 30.70 -15.93 1.28
C THR A 491 30.75 -15.28 2.68
N GLY A 492 29.75 -15.52 3.54
CA GLY A 492 29.66 -14.90 4.87
C GLY A 492 29.33 -13.40 4.85
N LYS A 493 28.98 -12.84 3.68
CA LYS A 493 28.54 -11.45 3.47
C LYS A 493 27.09 -11.42 2.97
N GLU A 494 26.53 -10.21 2.86
CA GLU A 494 25.24 -9.99 2.21
C GLU A 494 25.22 -10.53 0.78
N GLY A 495 24.15 -11.25 0.42
CA GLY A 495 23.99 -11.86 -0.90
C GLY A 495 23.65 -10.84 -1.99
N LEU A 496 23.68 -11.27 -3.25
CA LEU A 496 23.50 -10.40 -4.41
C LEU A 496 22.18 -9.62 -4.40
N LEU A 497 21.10 -10.23 -3.91
CA LEU A 497 19.79 -9.57 -3.82
C LEU A 497 19.76 -8.49 -2.75
N SER A 498 20.38 -8.72 -1.59
CA SER A 498 20.49 -7.71 -0.52
C SER A 498 21.27 -6.50 -1.02
N GLU A 499 22.44 -6.73 -1.62
CA GLU A 499 23.30 -5.69 -2.18
C GLU A 499 22.62 -4.92 -3.32
N GLY A 500 21.95 -5.61 -4.23
CA GLY A 500 21.23 -4.96 -5.33
C GLY A 500 20.01 -4.16 -4.85
N ASN A 501 19.25 -4.66 -3.88
CA ASN A 501 18.15 -3.90 -3.26
C ASN A 501 18.66 -2.67 -2.50
N ALA A 502 19.78 -2.80 -1.79
CA ALA A 502 20.43 -1.67 -1.13
C ALA A 502 20.93 -0.64 -2.15
N ALA A 503 21.56 -1.07 -3.24
CA ALA A 503 21.97 -0.20 -4.34
C ALA A 503 20.78 0.50 -4.99
N TYR A 504 19.65 -0.20 -5.20
CA TYR A 504 18.41 0.43 -5.66
C TYR A 504 17.97 1.55 -4.73
N ASN A 505 17.92 1.30 -3.42
CA ASN A 505 17.50 2.30 -2.43
C ASN A 505 18.45 3.50 -2.36
N TRP A 506 19.76 3.26 -2.40
CA TRP A 506 20.76 4.32 -2.40
C TRP A 506 20.80 5.10 -3.72
N SER A 507 20.52 4.48 -4.86
CA SER A 507 20.38 5.18 -6.14
C SER A 507 19.31 6.27 -6.07
N ARG A 508 18.18 6.01 -5.38
CA ARG A 508 17.11 7.00 -5.19
C ARG A 508 17.54 8.17 -4.32
N CYS A 509 18.60 8.05 -3.52
CA CYS A 509 19.15 9.18 -2.77
C CYS A 509 20.05 10.10 -3.62
N VAL A 510 20.38 9.70 -4.85
CA VAL A 510 21.18 10.49 -5.80
C VAL A 510 20.28 11.42 -6.61
N ASP A 511 19.34 10.85 -7.36
CA ASP A 511 18.52 11.55 -8.39
C ASP A 511 17.03 11.66 -8.03
N ASP A 512 16.55 10.93 -7.02
CA ASP A 512 15.13 10.85 -6.65
C ASP A 512 14.85 11.26 -5.18
N LEU A 513 15.79 11.98 -4.54
CA LEU A 513 15.72 12.28 -3.10
C LEU A 513 14.49 13.15 -2.74
N GLU A 514 14.12 14.12 -3.58
CA GLU A 514 12.94 14.97 -3.31
C GLU A 514 11.64 14.15 -3.42
N SER A 515 11.59 13.17 -4.32
CA SER A 515 10.46 12.24 -4.43
C SER A 515 10.37 11.34 -3.19
N GLN A 516 11.51 10.85 -2.68
CA GLN A 516 11.56 10.11 -1.40
C GLN A 516 11.08 10.97 -0.24
N LEU A 517 11.56 12.21 -0.17
CA LEU A 517 11.14 13.14 0.87
C LEU A 517 9.65 13.48 0.74
N SER A 518 9.13 13.64 -0.48
CA SER A 518 7.71 13.83 -0.73
C SER A 518 6.91 12.57 -0.37
N LYS A 519 7.42 11.35 -0.60
CA LYS A 519 6.72 10.11 -0.24
C LYS A 519 6.49 10.04 1.27
N HIS A 520 7.51 10.33 2.07
CA HIS A 520 7.49 10.09 3.52
C HIS A 520 7.14 11.34 4.36
N GLY A 521 7.48 12.54 3.89
CA GLY A 521 7.33 13.79 4.64
C GLY A 521 6.20 14.72 4.16
N THR A 522 5.52 14.41 3.05
CA THR A 522 4.46 15.31 2.54
C THR A 522 3.19 15.22 3.36
N LEU A 523 2.56 16.36 3.61
CA LEU A 523 1.23 16.44 4.25
C LEU A 523 0.16 17.01 3.31
N LYS A 524 0.38 16.94 1.99
CA LYS A 524 -0.58 17.40 0.97
C LYS A 524 -1.99 16.80 1.15
N LYS A 525 -2.11 15.60 1.73
CA LYS A 525 -3.41 14.97 2.03
C LYS A 525 -4.25 15.79 3.00
N LEU A 526 -3.63 16.59 3.88
CA LEU A 526 -4.35 17.45 4.82
C LEU A 526 -5.12 18.60 4.14
N TYR A 527 -4.82 18.89 2.87
CA TYR A 527 -5.63 19.83 2.08
C TYR A 527 -7.11 19.44 2.05
N PHE A 528 -7.41 18.14 2.04
CA PHE A 528 -8.80 17.65 2.04
C PHE A 528 -9.46 17.69 3.42
N TYR A 529 -8.69 18.01 4.47
CA TYR A 529 -9.11 18.13 5.86
C TYR A 529 -8.88 19.55 6.41
N HIS A 530 -8.80 20.55 5.52
CA HIS A 530 -8.42 21.92 5.87
C HIS A 530 -9.36 22.60 6.86
N GLN A 531 -10.62 22.17 6.95
CA GLN A 531 -11.58 22.69 7.93
C GLN A 531 -11.06 22.48 9.36
N HIS A 532 -10.49 21.31 9.65
CA HIS A 532 -9.88 20.99 10.95
C HIS A 532 -8.51 21.66 11.19
N LEU A 533 -7.90 22.28 10.17
CA LEU A 533 -6.63 23.02 10.33
C LEU A 533 -6.86 24.49 10.70
N THR A 534 -8.04 25.02 10.37
CA THR A 534 -8.41 26.43 10.60
C THR A 534 -9.20 26.65 11.87
N GLU A 535 -9.81 25.58 12.39
CA GLU A 535 -10.46 25.50 13.70
C GLU A 535 -9.40 25.21 14.79
#